data_AF-A0AA91PEN5-F1
#
_entry.id   AF-A0AA91PEN5-F1
#
_cell.length_a   1.000
_cell.length_b   1.000
_cell.length_c   1.000
_cell.angle_alpha   90.00
_cell.angle_beta   90.00
_cell.angle_gamma   90.00
#
_symmetry.space_group_name_H-M   'P 1'
#
loop_
_entity.id
_entity.type
_entity.pdbx_description
1 polymer ?
#
loop_
_entity_poly.entity_id
_entity_poly.type
_entity_poly.pdbx_seq_one_letter_code
_entity_poly.pdbx_strand_id
1 'polypeptide(L)'
;MFGGALSGAAGAHADDMVVRDENGIPWSWADEEACLRDGPDTHLDNASDDDFLKYWYCEQHEDGLWYLHNTDSPTDRVGAP
;
A
#
# COMPACT_ATOMS: atom_id res chain seq x y z
N MET A 1 21.31 4.82 25.34
CA MET A 1 21.78 3.90 24.29
C MET A 1 20.53 3.35 23.63
N PHE A 2 20.26 3.79 22.39
CA PHE A 2 19.25 3.34 21.40
C PHE A 2 17.77 3.26 21.85
N GLY A 3 16.78 3.70 21.07
CA GLY A 3 16.75 4.16 19.70
C GLY A 3 15.37 4.76 19.45
N GLY A 4 15.29 5.75 18.56
CA GLY A 4 14.03 6.37 18.19
C GLY A 4 13.10 5.36 17.54
N ALA A 5 11.82 5.41 17.89
CA ALA A 5 10.77 5.02 16.97
C ALA A 5 10.26 6.35 16.40
N LEU A 6 10.71 6.64 15.20
CA LEU A 6 10.23 7.76 14.41
C LEU A 6 8.73 7.57 14.22
N SER A 7 7.97 8.61 14.58
CA SER A 7 6.58 8.77 14.19
C SER A 7 6.51 8.89 12.66
N GLY A 8 6.62 7.75 11.97
CA GLY A 8 6.40 7.64 10.53
C GLY A 8 4.91 7.64 10.23
N ALA A 9 4.23 8.74 10.54
CA ALA A 9 3.06 9.13 9.77
C ALA A 9 3.58 9.73 8.45
N ALA A 10 4.17 8.89 7.60
CA ALA A 10 4.21 9.20 6.18
C ALA A 10 2.74 9.32 5.75
N GLY A 11 2.41 10.45 5.11
CA GLY A 11 1.04 10.94 5.00
C GLY A 11 0.07 9.83 4.60
N ALA A 12 -0.80 9.43 5.53
CA ALA A 12 -2.10 8.92 5.15
C ALA A 12 -2.82 10.09 4.49
N HIS A 13 -2.58 10.31 3.20
CA HIS A 13 -3.46 11.12 2.38
C HIS A 13 -4.83 10.46 2.50
N ALA A 14 -5.89 11.24 2.67
CA ALA A 14 -7.13 10.80 3.29
C ALA A 14 -7.85 9.62 2.58
N ASP A 15 -7.35 9.23 1.42
CA ASP A 15 -7.93 8.25 0.51
C ASP A 15 -6.93 7.10 0.17
N ASP A 16 -5.70 7.11 0.70
CA ASP A 16 -4.73 6.03 0.46
C ASP A 16 -4.89 4.90 1.49
N MET A 17 -5.23 3.69 1.02
CA MET A 17 -5.42 2.51 1.87
C MET A 17 -4.32 1.48 1.65
N VAL A 18 -3.68 1.04 2.75
CA VAL A 18 -2.81 -0.14 2.74
C VAL A 18 -3.64 -1.41 2.63
N VAL A 19 -3.35 -2.26 1.66
CA VAL A 19 -4.04 -3.54 1.50
C VAL A 19 -3.71 -4.48 2.66
N ARG A 20 -4.74 -5.09 3.24
CA ARG A 20 -4.66 -6.00 4.38
C ARG A 20 -5.38 -7.31 4.05
N ASP A 21 -5.01 -8.37 4.74
CA ASP A 21 -5.73 -9.64 4.72
C ASP A 21 -6.99 -9.60 5.63
N GLU A 22 -7.75 -10.69 5.59
CA GLU A 22 -8.97 -10.89 6.41
C GLU A 22 -8.75 -10.77 7.93
N ASN A 23 -7.49 -10.84 8.40
CA ASN A 23 -7.11 -10.68 9.81
C ASN A 23 -6.63 -9.25 10.11
N GLY A 24 -6.64 -8.35 9.13
CA GLY A 24 -6.16 -6.98 9.23
C GLY A 24 -4.64 -6.84 9.13
N ILE A 25 -3.92 -7.88 8.70
CA ILE A 25 -2.46 -7.86 8.53
C ILE A 25 -2.13 -7.26 7.15
N PRO A 26 -1.30 -6.20 7.07
CA PRO A 26 -0.90 -5.65 5.78
C PRO A 26 -0.19 -6.67 4.91
N TRP A 27 -0.56 -6.72 3.63
CA TRP A 27 0.22 -7.46 2.65
C TRP A 27 1.58 -6.77 2.48
N SER A 28 2.62 -7.60 2.38
CA SER A 28 3.99 -7.13 2.28
C SER A 28 4.81 -8.01 1.36
N TRP A 29 5.67 -7.41 0.56
CA TRP A 29 6.54 -8.09 -0.40
C TRP A 29 8.01 -7.82 -0.08
N ALA A 30 8.87 -8.76 -0.47
CA ALA A 30 10.32 -8.59 -0.32
C ALA A 30 10.91 -7.64 -1.38
N ASP A 31 10.21 -7.41 -2.49
CA ASP A 31 10.68 -6.60 -3.61
C ASP A 31 9.56 -5.74 -4.21
N GLU A 32 9.94 -4.57 -4.74
CA GLU A 32 9.03 -3.58 -5.32
C GLU A 32 8.29 -4.12 -6.54
N GLU A 33 8.99 -4.91 -7.35
CA GLU A 33 8.50 -5.41 -8.63
C GLU A 33 7.37 -6.43 -8.43
N ALA A 34 7.48 -7.30 -7.43
CA ALA A 34 6.45 -8.23 -7.00
C ALA A 34 5.25 -7.49 -6.41
N CYS A 35 5.48 -6.45 -5.60
CA CYS A 35 4.41 -5.62 -5.10
C CYS A 35 3.62 -4.95 -6.25
N LEU A 36 4.31 -4.34 -7.22
CA LEU A 36 3.66 -3.67 -8.36
C LEU A 36 2.95 -4.66 -9.30
N ARG A 37 3.53 -5.86 -9.48
CA ARG A 37 2.95 -6.94 -10.29
C ARG A 37 1.69 -7.51 -9.65
N ASP A 38 1.70 -7.71 -8.34
CA ASP A 38 0.57 -8.31 -7.61
C ASP A 38 -0.51 -7.26 -7.28
N GLY A 39 -0.17 -5.97 -7.32
CA GLY A 39 -1.07 -4.83 -7.16
C GLY A 39 -2.41 -4.91 -7.91
N PRO A 40 -2.45 -5.11 -9.24
CA PRO A 40 -3.70 -5.19 -9.99
C PRO A 40 -4.60 -6.37 -9.59
N ASP A 41 -4.03 -7.43 -9.03
CA ASP A 41 -4.76 -8.64 -8.61
C ASP A 41 -5.13 -8.60 -7.11
N THR A 42 -4.57 -7.64 -6.35
CA THR A 42 -4.74 -7.55 -4.90
C THR A 42 -5.83 -6.54 -4.57
N HIS A 43 -7.00 -7.06 -4.22
CA HIS A 43 -8.19 -6.27 -3.92
C HIS A 43 -8.29 -5.89 -2.43
N LEU A 44 -8.97 -4.79 -2.16
CA LEU A 44 -9.31 -4.38 -0.80
C LEU A 44 -10.50 -5.20 -0.27
N ASP A 45 -10.46 -5.53 1.02
CA ASP A 45 -11.56 -6.25 1.70
C ASP A 45 -12.89 -5.47 1.66
N ASN A 46 -12.82 -4.13 1.60
CA ASN A 46 -13.98 -3.27 1.47
C ASN A 46 -14.26 -3.00 -0.02
N ALA A 47 -15.35 -3.57 -0.53
CA ALA A 47 -15.79 -3.38 -1.91
C ALA A 47 -16.03 -1.91 -2.32
N SER A 48 -16.42 -1.03 -1.38
CA SER A 48 -16.59 0.41 -1.68
C SER A 48 -15.26 1.12 -1.89
N ASP A 49 -14.23 0.73 -1.13
CA ASP A 49 -12.89 1.29 -1.26
C ASP A 49 -12.20 0.67 -2.50
N ASP A 50 -12.39 -0.62 -2.75
CA ASP A 50 -11.87 -1.33 -3.93
C ASP A 50 -12.39 -0.72 -5.26
N ASP A 51 -13.69 -0.37 -5.30
CA ASP A 51 -14.30 0.27 -6.47
C ASP A 51 -13.85 1.74 -6.66
N PHE A 52 -13.46 2.42 -5.57
CA PHE A 52 -13.07 3.84 -5.58
C PHE A 52 -11.57 4.03 -5.83
N LEU A 53 -10.72 3.23 -5.18
CA LEU A 53 -9.27 3.33 -5.18
C LEU A 53 -8.64 2.48 -6.29
N LYS A 54 -8.81 2.94 -7.54
CA LYS A 54 -8.45 2.19 -8.76
C LYS A 54 -6.99 2.22 -9.13
N TYR A 55 -6.19 3.00 -8.42
CA TYR A 55 -4.78 3.16 -8.67
C TYR A 55 -4.01 2.55 -7.50
N TRP A 56 -2.78 2.11 -7.75
CA TRP A 56 -1.95 1.55 -6.70
C TRP A 56 -0.49 1.91 -6.86
N TYR A 57 0.21 2.00 -5.74
CA TYR A 57 1.66 2.14 -5.69
C TYR A 57 2.25 1.28 -4.59
N CYS A 58 3.55 1.06 -4.70
CA CYS A 58 4.30 0.33 -3.71
C CYS A 58 5.26 1.26 -2.98
N GLU A 59 5.29 1.16 -1.64
CA GLU A 59 6.16 1.94 -0.79
C GLU A 59 6.96 1.02 0.14
N GLN A 60 8.27 1.25 0.23
CA GLN A 60 9.13 0.52 1.17
C GLN A 60 9.10 1.18 2.54
N HIS A 61 8.87 0.38 3.58
CA HIS A 61 8.88 0.86 4.96
C HIS A 61 10.23 0.60 5.65
N GLU A 62 10.35 1.06 6.90
CA GLU A 62 11.57 0.97 7.72
C GLU A 62 12.01 -0.49 8.03
N ASP A 63 11.11 -1.47 7.88
CA ASP A 63 11.40 -2.89 8.02
C ASP A 63 11.98 -3.54 6.75
N GLY A 64 12.11 -2.75 5.66
CA GLY A 64 12.65 -3.18 4.37
C GLY A 64 11.65 -3.92 3.49
N LEU A 65 10.39 -4.04 3.93
CA LEU A 65 9.32 -4.64 3.13
C LEU A 65 8.58 -3.59 2.31
N TRP A 66 8.03 -4.03 1.19
CA TRP A 66 7.20 -3.24 0.30
C TRP A 66 5.74 -3.45 0.63
N TYR A 67 4.98 -2.37 0.71
CA TYR A 67 3.55 -2.37 1.00
C TYR A 67 2.80 -1.83 -0.20
N LEU A 68 1.64 -2.44 -0.47
CA LEU A 68 0.74 -2.00 -1.54
C LEU A 68 -0.25 -1.00 -0.95
N HIS A 69 -0.33 0.14 -1.61
CA HIS A 69 -1.25 1.23 -1.27
C HIS A 69 -2.17 1.46 -2.45
N ASN A 70 -3.48 1.42 -2.21
CA ASN A 70 -4.49 1.79 -3.18
C ASN A 70 -4.87 3.26 -2.98
N THR A 71 -5.08 3.98 -4.08
CA THR A 71 -5.33 5.43 -4.10
C THR A 71 -6.37 5.77 -5.18
N ASP A 72 -7.06 6.90 -5.04
CA ASP A 72 -7.94 7.46 -6.08
C ASP A 72 -7.17 8.38 -7.05
N SER A 73 -5.88 8.60 -6.80
CA SER A 73 -5.03 9.56 -7.51
C SER A 73 -4.10 8.87 -8.52
N PRO A 74 -4.26 9.11 -9.84
CA PRO A 74 -3.42 8.50 -10.88
C PRO A 74 -1.97 9.01 -10.89
N THR A 75 -1.68 10.09 -10.16
CA THR A 75 -0.34 10.72 -10.17
C THR A 75 0.62 10.07 -9.20
N ASP A 76 0.12 9.24 -8.29
CA ASP A 76 0.89 8.61 -7.23
C ASP A 76 1.45 7.29 -7.74
N ARG A 77 2.53 7.38 -8.53
CA ARG A 77 3.42 6.26 -8.93
C ARG A 77 2.73 4.97 -9.39
N VAL A 78 1.74 5.11 -10.26
CA VAL A 78 0.80 4.02 -10.55
C VAL A 78 1.30 3.02 -11.60
N GLY A 79 1.22 1.72 -11.27
CA GLY A 79 1.01 0.69 -12.27
C GLY A 79 -0.44 0.78 -12.75
N ALA A 80 -0.69 1.15 -14.00
CA ALA A 80 -2.05 1.20 -14.53
C ALA A 80 -2.53 -0.20 -14.97
N PRO A 81 -3.84 -0.51 -14.93
CA PRO A 81 -4.39 -1.73 -15.52
C PRO A 81 -4.23 -1.77 -17.06
#